data_AF-A0A1Z1M9A4-F1
#
_entry.id   AF-A0A1Z1M9A4-F1
#
_cell.length_a   1.000
_cell.length_b   1.000
_cell.length_c   1.000
_cell.angle_alpha   90.00
_cell.angle_beta   90.00
_cell.angle_gamma   90.00
#
_symmetry.space_group_name_H-M   'P 1'
#
loop_
_entity.id
_entity.type
_entity.pdbx_description
1 polymer ?
#
loop_
_entity_poly.entity_id
_entity_poly.type
_entity_poly.pdbx_seq_one_letter_code
_entity_poly.pdbx_strand_id
1 'polypeptide(L)'
;MILDYKIKSNINLYNILETFLKSYKNELVEGLWFCRISTTEDLRFDQDYFLSWYPPEKLSDIIKTDMHYEVEGKFNNGYTNIYSRQLHLSPLETEGLNLIEYCLTRQEREEFLSKTVVIASGFYPKICKCKTLEEYHQRRTEHRGENTCQIKFKEKQTIKQTYEDNYFCYSDNLGDILITNLQKKACFI
;
A
#
# COMPACT_ATOMS: atom_id res chain seq x y z
N MET A 1 -6.58 -6.08 8.29
CA MET A 1 -6.05 -5.52 7.04
C MET A 1 -7.14 -5.61 5.99
N ILE A 2 -7.47 -4.50 5.33
CA ILE A 2 -8.40 -4.47 4.20
C ILE A 2 -7.56 -4.58 2.92
N LEU A 3 -7.90 -5.55 2.06
CA LEU A 3 -7.27 -5.73 0.75
C LEU A 3 -8.31 -5.44 -0.32
N ASP A 4 -8.12 -4.36 -1.08
CA ASP A 4 -8.97 -4.06 -2.23
C ASP A 4 -8.20 -4.35 -3.52
N TYR A 5 -8.60 -5.39 -4.25
CA TYR A 5 -8.00 -5.77 -5.54
C TYR A 5 -9.03 -6.52 -6.41
N LYS A 6 -9.06 -6.23 -7.72
CA LYS A 6 -9.99 -6.87 -8.67
C LYS A 6 -9.32 -8.03 -9.41
N ILE A 7 -9.77 -9.27 -9.14
CA ILE A 7 -9.30 -10.47 -9.85
C ILE A 7 -10.10 -10.68 -11.14
N LYS A 8 -9.41 -10.64 -12.29
CA LYS A 8 -9.86 -11.12 -13.62
C LYS A 8 -11.36 -10.87 -13.93
N SER A 9 -11.74 -9.60 -14.10
CA SER A 9 -12.96 -9.22 -14.83
C SER A 9 -12.57 -8.72 -16.22
N ASN A 10 -13.36 -9.03 -17.24
CA ASN A 10 -13.21 -8.45 -18.60
C ASN A 10 -13.43 -6.92 -18.59
N ILE A 11 -13.94 -6.37 -17.49
CA ILE A 11 -14.16 -4.95 -17.25
C ILE A 11 -13.69 -4.65 -15.81
N ASN A 12 -12.40 -4.40 -15.62
CA ASN A 12 -11.86 -3.92 -14.35
C ASN A 12 -12.10 -2.40 -14.26
N LEU A 13 -13.20 -1.97 -13.64
CA LEU A 13 -13.40 -0.56 -13.30
C LEU A 13 -12.59 -0.22 -12.06
N TYR A 14 -11.37 0.29 -12.23
CA TYR A 14 -10.56 0.74 -11.10
C TYR A 14 -11.10 2.07 -10.54
N ASN A 15 -10.95 2.26 -9.22
CA ASN A 15 -11.28 3.54 -8.60
C ASN A 15 -10.19 4.56 -8.91
N ILE A 16 -10.60 5.76 -9.31
CA ILE A 16 -9.69 6.90 -9.44
C ILE A 16 -9.13 7.23 -8.04
N LEU A 17 -7.86 7.61 -7.98
CA LEU A 17 -7.14 7.91 -6.75
C LEU A 17 -7.85 8.98 -5.92
N GLU A 18 -8.40 10.01 -6.57
CA GLU A 18 -9.22 11.02 -5.91
C GLU A 18 -10.42 10.43 -5.15
N THR A 19 -11.15 9.49 -5.77
CA THR A 19 -12.32 8.86 -5.14
C THR A 19 -11.88 7.95 -3.98
N PHE A 20 -10.79 7.21 -4.17
CA PHE A 20 -10.21 6.38 -3.10
C PHE A 20 -9.83 7.23 -1.88
N LEU A 21 -9.10 8.33 -2.09
CA LEU A 21 -8.70 9.21 -0.99
C LEU A 21 -9.90 9.89 -0.33
N LYS A 22 -10.92 10.31 -1.10
CA LYS A 22 -12.18 10.85 -0.52
C LYS A 22 -12.86 9.86 0.42
N SER A 23 -12.84 8.57 0.10
CA SER A 23 -13.48 7.53 0.92
C SER A 23 -12.64 7.10 2.12
N TYR A 24 -11.31 6.98 1.95
CA TYR A 24 -10.47 6.29 2.93
C TYR A 24 -9.42 7.16 3.63
N LYS A 25 -9.13 8.39 3.17
CA LYS A 25 -8.01 9.21 3.71
C LYS A 25 -8.01 9.36 5.23
N ASN A 26 -9.19 9.47 5.85
CA ASN A 26 -9.31 9.60 7.32
C ASN A 26 -9.01 8.31 8.10
N GLU A 27 -9.10 7.16 7.43
CA GLU A 27 -8.83 5.83 7.99
C GLU A 27 -7.40 5.34 7.74
N LEU A 28 -6.67 5.97 6.81
CA LEU A 28 -5.29 5.61 6.51
C LEU A 28 -4.36 6.01 7.66
N VAL A 29 -3.70 5.02 8.25
CA VAL A 29 -2.70 5.22 9.30
C VAL A 29 -1.32 5.15 8.68
N GLU A 30 -0.50 6.17 8.90
CA GLU A 30 0.87 6.25 8.43
C GLU A 30 1.68 4.98 8.72
N GLY A 31 2.41 4.50 7.72
CA GLY A 31 3.20 3.26 7.80
C GLY A 31 2.38 1.95 7.80
N LEU A 32 1.04 2.03 7.81
CA LEU A 32 0.15 0.86 7.84
C LEU A 32 -0.80 0.81 6.64
N TRP A 33 -0.46 1.50 5.55
CA TRP A 33 -1.18 1.42 4.30
C TRP A 33 -0.24 1.53 3.12
N PHE A 34 -0.61 0.90 2.02
CA PHE A 34 0.00 1.06 0.72
C PHE A 34 -1.04 0.87 -0.37
N CYS A 35 -0.81 1.47 -1.54
CA CYS A 35 -1.54 1.11 -2.74
C CYS A 35 -0.63 1.03 -3.96
N ARG A 36 -1.12 0.34 -4.99
CA ARG A 36 -0.51 0.23 -6.30
C ARG A 36 -1.32 1.10 -7.24
N ILE A 37 -0.67 2.09 -7.81
CA ILE A 37 -1.30 3.07 -8.69
C ILE A 37 -0.76 2.97 -10.11
N SER A 38 -1.62 3.28 -11.08
CA SER A 38 -1.24 3.40 -12.49
C SER A 38 -1.95 4.60 -13.11
N THR A 39 -1.33 5.24 -14.09
CA THR A 39 -1.99 6.29 -14.89
C THR A 39 -2.87 5.65 -15.95
N THR A 40 -4.05 6.22 -16.19
CA THR A 40 -4.94 5.82 -17.29
C THR A 40 -4.53 6.44 -18.63
N GLU A 41 -3.88 7.59 -18.58
CA GLU A 41 -3.38 8.35 -19.71
C GLU A 41 -2.14 9.13 -19.29
N ASP A 42 -1.38 9.63 -20.26
CA ASP A 42 -0.17 10.39 -19.99
C ASP A 42 -0.48 11.68 -19.21
N LEU A 43 0.35 11.94 -18.21
CA LEU A 43 0.39 13.22 -17.51
C LEU A 43 0.96 14.30 -18.44
N ARG A 44 0.47 15.53 -18.32
CA ARG A 44 0.96 16.68 -19.10
C ARG A 44 2.26 17.26 -18.55
N PHE A 45 2.69 16.82 -17.38
CA PHE A 45 3.90 17.25 -16.70
C PHE A 45 4.82 16.05 -16.48
N ASP A 46 6.11 16.36 -16.33
CA ASP A 46 7.13 15.36 -16.07
C ASP A 46 7.26 15.11 -14.55
N GLN A 47 7.35 13.84 -14.17
CA GLN A 47 7.51 13.36 -12.81
C GLN A 47 8.52 12.21 -12.81
N ASP A 48 9.47 12.22 -11.89
CA ASP A 48 10.47 11.14 -11.76
C ASP A 48 10.47 10.54 -10.33
N TYR A 49 9.42 10.83 -9.56
CA TYR A 49 9.34 10.47 -8.13
C TYR A 49 8.83 9.06 -7.91
N PHE A 50 8.00 8.57 -8.82
CA PHE A 50 7.30 7.30 -8.69
C PHE A 50 7.92 6.24 -9.59
N LEU A 51 8.40 5.17 -8.95
CA LEU A 51 8.97 4.01 -9.62
C LEU A 51 7.86 3.09 -10.11
N SER A 52 7.78 2.88 -11.42
CA SER A 52 6.89 1.88 -12.00
C SER A 52 7.48 0.48 -11.83
N TRP A 53 6.61 -0.49 -11.56
CA TRP A 53 6.98 -1.89 -11.36
C TRP A 53 6.24 -2.80 -12.35
N TYR A 54 6.98 -3.72 -12.96
CA TYR A 54 6.47 -4.77 -13.82
C TYR A 54 6.77 -6.12 -13.17
N PRO A 55 5.76 -6.82 -12.64
CA PRO A 55 5.98 -8.13 -12.06
C PRO A 55 6.52 -9.10 -13.13
N PRO A 56 7.52 -9.93 -12.81
CA PRO A 56 7.97 -10.97 -13.73
C PRO A 56 6.83 -11.96 -14.03
N GLU A 57 6.87 -12.55 -15.22
CA GLU A 57 5.89 -13.56 -15.65
C GLU A 57 5.88 -14.79 -14.72
N LYS A 58 7.02 -15.11 -14.11
CA LYS A 58 7.16 -16.20 -13.16
C LYS A 58 7.49 -15.66 -11.78
N LEU A 59 6.63 -15.96 -10.80
CA LEU A 59 6.84 -15.63 -9.39
C LEU A 59 8.15 -16.22 -8.83
N SER A 60 8.61 -17.35 -9.37
CA SER A 60 9.90 -17.95 -9.01
C SER A 60 11.09 -17.02 -9.27
N ASP A 61 10.96 -16.10 -10.21
CA ASP A 61 12.04 -15.16 -10.55
C ASP A 61 12.16 -14.01 -9.54
N ILE A 62 11.12 -13.73 -8.74
CA ILE A 62 11.16 -12.77 -7.62
C ILE A 62 11.95 -13.34 -6.43
N ILE A 63 11.91 -14.66 -6.25
CA ILE A 63 12.49 -15.35 -5.08
C ILE A 63 13.99 -15.62 -5.27
N LYS A 64 14.50 -15.50 -6.49
CA LYS A 64 15.92 -15.65 -6.81
C LYS A 64 16.69 -14.46 -6.22
N THR A 65 17.23 -14.67 -5.03
CA THR A 65 18.17 -13.75 -4.38
C THR A 65 19.55 -13.87 -5.02
N ASP A 66 20.41 -12.88 -4.81
CA ASP A 66 21.76 -12.79 -5.39
C ASP A 66 22.63 -14.04 -5.20
N MET A 67 22.31 -14.86 -4.20
CA MET A 67 22.95 -16.15 -3.91
C MET A 67 22.70 -17.26 -4.97
N HIS A 68 21.83 -17.03 -5.96
CA HIS A 68 21.50 -18.02 -7.00
C HIS A 68 22.03 -17.66 -8.40
N TYR A 69 22.78 -16.56 -8.52
CA TYR A 69 23.39 -16.15 -9.79
C TYR A 69 24.84 -16.61 -9.86
N GLU A 70 25.04 -17.88 -10.20
CA GLU A 70 26.30 -18.30 -10.82
C GLU A 70 26.18 -18.13 -12.34
N VAL A 71 27.21 -17.49 -12.93
CA VAL A 71 27.54 -17.48 -14.37
C VAL A 71 26.78 -16.49 -15.26
N GLU A 72 27.56 -15.55 -15.81
CA GLU A 72 27.45 -14.90 -17.13
C GLU A 72 26.09 -15.01 -17.85
N GLY A 73 25.14 -14.16 -17.48
CA GLY A 73 23.84 -14.05 -18.16
C GLY A 73 23.36 -12.61 -18.16
N LYS A 74 22.89 -12.13 -19.32
CA LYS A 74 22.31 -10.78 -19.47
C LYS A 74 21.34 -10.47 -18.31
N PHE A 75 21.63 -9.39 -17.59
CA PHE A 75 20.75 -8.83 -16.56
C PHE A 75 19.41 -8.40 -17.16
N ASN A 76 18.44 -9.32 -17.26
CA ASN A 76 17.04 -9.00 -17.56
C ASN A 76 16.34 -8.47 -16.29
N ASN A 77 17.00 -7.56 -15.57
CA ASN A 77 16.62 -7.15 -14.21
C ASN A 77 15.76 -5.88 -14.20
N GLY A 78 15.31 -5.42 -15.37
CA GLY A 78 14.49 -4.20 -15.53
C GLY A 78 13.04 -4.40 -15.13
N TYR A 79 12.77 -4.91 -13.92
CA TYR A 79 11.41 -5.03 -13.37
C TYR A 79 10.89 -3.70 -12.85
N THR A 80 11.73 -2.67 -12.83
CA THR A 80 11.38 -1.35 -12.36
C THR A 80 11.92 -0.29 -13.32
N ASN A 81 11.08 0.67 -13.69
CA ASN A 81 11.43 1.78 -14.58
C ASN A 81 10.86 3.09 -14.03
N ILE A 82 11.53 4.21 -14.28
CA ILE A 82 10.98 5.55 -14.00
C ILE A 82 10.55 6.13 -15.34
N TYR A 83 9.29 6.52 -15.45
CA TYR A 83 8.72 7.17 -16.64
C TYR A 83 8.30 8.58 -16.29
N SER A 84 8.67 9.54 -17.12
CA SER A 84 8.38 10.95 -16.84
C SER A 84 6.88 11.27 -16.83
N ARG A 85 6.03 10.56 -17.58
CA ARG A 85 4.60 10.93 -17.72
C ARG A 85 3.62 9.80 -17.42
N GLN A 86 4.12 8.64 -17.01
CA GLN A 86 3.32 7.43 -16.87
C GLN A 86 3.66 6.72 -15.57
N LEU A 87 2.68 6.01 -15.02
CA LEU A 87 2.85 5.14 -13.86
C LEU A 87 2.28 3.76 -14.17
N HIS A 88 3.05 2.73 -13.82
CA HIS A 88 2.62 1.34 -13.93
C HIS A 88 2.89 0.63 -12.60
N LEU A 89 1.81 0.28 -11.89
CA LEU A 89 1.86 -0.43 -10.58
C LEU A 89 2.83 0.22 -9.59
N SER A 90 2.96 1.54 -9.65
CA SER A 90 3.83 2.28 -8.75
C SER A 90 3.32 2.12 -7.32
N PRO A 91 4.20 1.88 -6.33
CA PRO A 91 3.81 1.94 -4.94
C PRO A 91 3.46 3.39 -4.58
N LEU A 92 2.39 3.55 -3.80
CA LEU A 92 2.00 4.80 -3.17
C LEU A 92 1.76 4.52 -1.68
N GLU A 93 2.45 5.28 -0.84
CA GLU A 93 2.37 5.25 0.62
C GLU A 93 2.26 6.69 1.13
N THR A 94 2.36 6.90 2.45
CA THR A 94 2.24 8.24 3.05
C THR A 94 3.20 9.25 2.41
N GLU A 95 4.46 8.89 2.19
CA GLU A 95 5.43 9.84 1.64
C GLU A 95 5.15 10.22 0.19
N GLY A 96 4.71 9.25 -0.62
CA GLY A 96 4.28 9.55 -1.98
C GLY A 96 3.05 10.46 -1.99
N LEU A 97 2.12 10.29 -1.03
CA LEU A 97 0.97 11.17 -0.88
C LEU A 97 1.38 12.58 -0.44
N ASN A 98 2.33 12.70 0.50
CA ASN A 98 2.90 13.98 0.92
C ASN A 98 3.55 14.71 -0.26
N LEU A 99 4.28 14.00 -1.11
CA LEU A 99 4.90 14.56 -2.30
C LEU A 99 3.84 15.12 -3.26
N ILE A 100 2.75 14.37 -3.50
CA ILE A 100 1.62 14.84 -4.32
C ILE A 100 0.96 16.08 -3.70
N GLU A 101 0.82 16.12 -2.37
CA GLU A 101 0.12 17.21 -1.68
C GLU A 101 0.93 18.50 -1.58
N TYR A 102 2.25 18.40 -1.38
CA TYR A 102 3.13 19.52 -1.06
C TYR A 102 4.11 19.91 -2.17
N CYS A 103 4.53 18.98 -3.03
CA CYS A 103 5.53 19.26 -4.06
C CYS A 103 4.92 19.56 -5.43
N LEU A 104 3.76 18.97 -5.76
CA LEU A 104 3.08 19.25 -7.01
C LEU A 104 2.31 20.57 -6.95
N THR A 105 2.29 21.31 -8.07
CA THR A 105 1.39 22.46 -8.20
C THR A 105 -0.07 22.01 -8.15
N ARG A 106 -0.98 22.95 -7.88
CA ARG A 106 -2.41 22.65 -7.82
C ARG A 106 -2.93 21.95 -9.08
N GLN A 107 -2.50 22.42 -10.27
CA GLN A 107 -2.95 21.86 -11.55
C GLN A 107 -2.41 20.44 -11.77
N GLU A 108 -1.12 20.23 -11.51
CA GLU A 108 -0.48 18.92 -11.61
C GLU A 108 -1.10 17.92 -10.62
N ARG A 109 -1.42 18.36 -9.41
CA ARG A 109 -2.09 17.53 -8.41
C ARG A 109 -3.50 17.13 -8.83
N GLU A 110 -4.31 18.08 -9.31
CA GLU A 110 -5.66 17.79 -9.81
C GLU A 110 -5.62 16.81 -11.00
N GLU A 111 -4.66 16.99 -11.91
CA GLU A 111 -4.41 16.07 -13.00
C GLU A 111 -3.97 14.68 -12.52
N PHE A 112 -2.99 14.62 -11.62
CA PHE A 112 -2.47 13.36 -11.08
C PHE A 112 -3.57 12.56 -10.38
N LEU A 113 -4.37 13.21 -9.52
CA LEU A 113 -5.44 12.55 -8.77
C LEU A 113 -6.57 12.03 -9.66
N SER A 114 -6.88 12.74 -10.76
CA SER A 114 -7.98 12.37 -11.67
C SER A 114 -7.58 11.32 -12.72
N LYS A 115 -6.31 11.33 -13.16
CA LYS A 115 -5.77 10.40 -14.17
C LYS A 115 -5.10 9.16 -13.60
N THR A 116 -4.99 9.06 -12.29
CA THR A 116 -4.39 7.90 -11.62
C THR A 116 -5.48 7.01 -11.04
N VAL A 117 -5.36 5.71 -11.27
CA VAL A 117 -6.25 4.69 -10.71
C VAL A 117 -5.54 3.83 -9.68
N VAL A 118 -6.29 3.40 -8.67
CA VAL A 118 -5.84 2.42 -7.67
C VAL A 118 -6.10 1.02 -8.19
N ILE A 119 -5.03 0.28 -8.47
CA ILE A 119 -5.07 -1.11 -8.94
C ILE A 119 -5.28 -2.07 -7.79
N ALA A 120 -4.55 -1.85 -6.69
CA ALA A 120 -4.68 -2.61 -5.46
C ALA A 120 -4.38 -1.72 -4.26
N SER A 121 -5.04 -1.94 -3.13
CA SER A 121 -4.70 -1.27 -1.87
C SER A 121 -4.73 -2.25 -0.70
N GLY A 122 -3.85 -2.03 0.27
CA GLY A 122 -3.77 -2.76 1.52
C GLY A 122 -3.63 -1.77 2.66
N PHE A 123 -4.53 -1.79 3.65
CA PHE A 123 -4.41 -0.89 4.80
C PHE A 123 -5.00 -1.43 6.10
N TYR A 124 -4.50 -0.95 7.22
CA TYR A 124 -5.08 -1.14 8.56
C TYR A 124 -5.91 0.09 8.93
N PRO A 125 -7.24 -0.03 9.04
CA PRO A 125 -8.09 1.11 9.38
C PRO A 125 -7.75 1.68 10.76
N LYS A 126 -7.85 3.00 10.88
CA LYS A 126 -7.61 3.72 12.13
C LYS A 126 -8.51 3.25 13.26
N ILE A 127 -9.78 2.93 12.96
CA ILE A 127 -10.73 2.39 13.94
C ILE A 127 -10.27 1.07 14.59
N CYS A 128 -9.35 0.34 13.94
CA CYS A 128 -8.83 -0.94 14.42
C CYS A 128 -7.55 -0.80 15.23
N LYS A 129 -7.04 0.43 15.40
CA LYS A 129 -5.83 0.70 16.18
C LYS A 129 -6.11 0.54 17.68
N CYS A 130 -5.36 -0.35 18.33
CA CYS A 130 -5.38 -0.55 19.78
C CYS A 130 -4.52 0.52 20.45
N LYS A 131 -4.92 0.94 21.65
CA LYS A 131 -4.20 1.96 22.44
C LYS A 131 -3.10 1.36 23.29
N THR A 132 -3.27 0.11 23.74
CA THR A 132 -2.29 -0.57 24.59
C THR A 132 -1.93 -1.95 24.04
N LEU A 133 -0.78 -2.46 24.48
CA LEU A 133 -0.31 -3.80 24.11
C LEU A 133 -1.24 -4.89 24.66
N GLU A 134 -1.79 -4.70 25.86
CA GLU A 134 -2.73 -5.63 26.49
C GLU A 134 -4.04 -5.71 25.70
N GLU A 135 -4.58 -4.57 25.27
CA GLU A 135 -5.76 -4.51 24.41
C GLU A 135 -5.52 -5.26 23.09
N TYR A 136 -4.34 -5.08 22.49
CA TYR A 136 -3.96 -5.80 21.28
C TYR A 136 -3.91 -7.32 21.51
N HIS A 137 -3.28 -7.78 22.59
CA HIS A 137 -3.24 -9.20 22.94
C HIS A 137 -4.62 -9.79 23.19
N GLN A 138 -5.49 -9.06 23.90
CA GLN A 138 -6.86 -9.50 24.16
C GLN A 138 -7.64 -9.65 22.85
N ARG A 139 -7.69 -8.60 22.03
CA ARG A 139 -8.42 -8.63 20.75
C ARG A 139 -7.89 -9.68 19.78
N ARG A 140 -6.56 -9.89 19.76
CA ARG A 140 -5.93 -10.94 18.96
C ARG A 140 -6.34 -12.35 19.42
N THR A 141 -6.52 -12.55 20.73
CA THR A 141 -6.92 -13.85 21.31
C THR A 141 -8.41 -14.14 21.09
N GLU A 142 -9.24 -13.09 21.10
CA GLU A 142 -10.69 -13.18 20.86
C GLU A 142 -11.03 -13.33 19.37
N HIS A 143 -10.17 -12.85 18.47
CA HIS A 143 -10.39 -12.94 17.02
C HIS A 143 -10.19 -14.38 16.53
N ARG A 144 -11.29 -15.02 16.08
CA ARG A 144 -11.28 -16.42 15.62
C ARG A 144 -10.98 -16.58 14.12
N GLY A 145 -10.72 -15.49 13.40
CA GLY A 145 -10.34 -15.50 11.98
C GLY A 145 -11.42 -16.10 11.08
N GLU A 146 -12.35 -15.28 10.60
CA GLU A 146 -13.32 -15.73 9.58
C GLU A 146 -12.89 -15.24 8.20
N ASN A 147 -11.92 -15.94 7.61
CA ASN A 147 -11.47 -15.68 6.24
C ASN A 147 -12.61 -15.92 5.25
N THR A 148 -13.36 -14.86 4.92
CA THR A 148 -14.43 -14.94 3.93
C THR A 148 -14.24 -13.90 2.82
N CYS A 149 -13.80 -14.40 1.67
CA CYS A 149 -13.77 -13.62 0.44
C CYS A 149 -15.18 -13.63 -0.18
N GLN A 150 -15.94 -12.54 -0.02
CA GLN A 150 -17.27 -12.43 -0.62
C GLN A 150 -17.21 -11.64 -1.94
N ILE A 151 -17.64 -12.30 -3.02
CA ILE A 151 -17.85 -11.66 -4.33
C ILE A 151 -19.26 -11.07 -4.32
N LYS A 152 -19.40 -9.74 -4.32
CA LYS A 152 -20.71 -9.09 -4.49
C LYS A 152 -20.92 -8.71 -5.96
N PHE A 153 -22.05 -9.12 -6.51
CA PHE A 153 -22.50 -8.73 -7.84
C PHE A 153 -23.50 -7.59 -7.69
N LYS A 154 -23.19 -6.41 -8.25
CA LYS A 154 -24.17 -5.32 -8.41
C LYS A 154 -24.31 -5.03 -9.91
N GLU A 155 -25.50 -5.28 -10.45
CA GLU A 155 -25.99 -4.74 -11.74
C GLU A 155 -24.96 -4.67 -12.90
N LYS A 156 -24.32 -5.81 -13.22
CA LYS A 156 -23.30 -6.01 -14.29
C LYS A 156 -21.84 -5.62 -13.97
N GLN A 157 -21.50 -5.24 -12.75
CA GLN A 157 -20.11 -5.01 -12.33
C GLN A 157 -19.68 -5.99 -11.23
N THR A 158 -18.52 -6.62 -11.43
CA THR A 158 -17.85 -7.44 -10.40
C THR A 158 -17.05 -6.51 -9.50
N ILE A 159 -17.55 -6.24 -8.29
CA ILE A 159 -16.79 -5.57 -7.23
C ILE A 159 -16.48 -6.65 -6.19
N LYS A 160 -15.23 -7.11 -6.19
CA LYS A 160 -14.74 -8.09 -5.22
C LYS A 160 -14.04 -7.32 -4.10
N GLN A 161 -14.73 -7.15 -2.98
CA GLN A 161 -14.16 -6.52 -1.79
C GLN A 161 -13.62 -7.65 -0.92
N THR A 162 -12.29 -7.71 -0.75
CA THR A 162 -11.67 -8.75 0.08
C THR A 162 -11.53 -8.23 1.51
N TYR A 163 -12.09 -8.97 2.47
CA TYR A 163 -11.92 -8.73 3.89
C TYR A 163 -11.08 -9.85 4.54
N GLU A 164 -10.11 -9.42 5.37
CA GLU A 164 -9.36 -10.15 6.43
C GLU A 164 -8.14 -11.02 6.01
N ASP A 165 -7.00 -11.03 6.73
CA ASP A 165 -6.86 -11.10 8.21
C ASP A 165 -5.73 -10.26 8.88
N ASN A 166 -5.81 -10.17 10.22
CA ASN A 166 -5.19 -9.26 11.21
C ASN A 166 -5.77 -7.84 11.18
N TYR A 167 -6.90 -7.66 11.87
CA TYR A 167 -7.64 -6.39 11.92
C TYR A 167 -6.91 -5.33 12.74
N PHE A 168 -6.36 -5.75 13.87
CA PHE A 168 -5.85 -4.85 14.88
C PHE A 168 -4.38 -4.54 14.67
N CYS A 169 -4.03 -3.28 14.91
CA CYS A 169 -2.65 -2.83 14.93
C CYS A 169 -2.37 -2.12 16.26
N TYR A 170 -1.15 -2.23 16.73
CA TYR A 170 -0.63 -1.46 17.85
C TYR A 170 0.67 -0.81 17.39
N SER A 171 0.84 0.47 17.72
CA SER A 171 2.04 1.22 17.42
C SER A 171 2.52 1.85 18.71
N ASP A 172 3.80 1.71 19.02
CA ASP A 172 4.45 2.40 20.12
C ASP A 172 5.78 2.98 19.66
N ASN A 173 6.28 3.97 20.39
CA ASN A 173 7.57 4.58 20.10
C ASN A 173 8.67 3.73 20.73
N LEU A 174 9.34 2.93 19.91
CA LEU A 174 10.48 2.12 20.35
C LEU A 174 11.58 2.97 20.99
N GLY A 175 11.82 4.19 20.50
CA GLY A 175 12.79 5.11 21.07
C GLY A 175 12.44 5.49 22.51
N ASP A 176 11.19 5.86 22.78
CA ASP A 176 10.72 6.22 24.12
C ASP A 176 10.81 5.02 25.08
N ILE A 177 10.47 3.81 24.61
CA ILE A 177 10.60 2.57 25.38
C ILE A 177 12.07 2.32 25.74
N LEU A 178 12.98 2.43 24.77
CA LEU A 178 14.41 2.23 24.97
C LEU A 178 14.98 3.25 25.95
N ILE A 179 14.66 4.54 25.78
CA ILE A 179 15.12 5.61 26.68
C ILE A 179 14.60 5.37 28.09
N THR A 180 13.31 5.05 28.25
CA THR A 180 12.69 4.77 29.56
C THR A 180 13.37 3.58 30.24
N ASN A 181 13.66 2.51 29.48
CA ASN A 181 14.34 1.33 30.02
C ASN A 181 15.80 1.59 30.39
N LEU A 182 16.50 2.44 29.63
CA LEU A 182 17.87 2.85 29.93
C LEU A 182 17.92 3.72 31.19
N GLN A 183 17.01 4.69 31.34
CA GLN A 183 16.91 5.53 32.53
C GLN A 183 16.61 4.70 33.80
N LYS A 184 15.69 3.73 33.70
CA LYS A 184 15.40 2.82 34.81
C LYS A 184 16.64 2.05 35.26
N LYS A 185 17.48 1.58 34.33
CA LYS A 185 18.73 0.88 34.65
C LYS A 185 19.81 1.81 35.20
N ALA A 186 19.88 3.06 34.74
CA ALA A 186 20.84 4.05 35.21
C ALA A 186 20.55 4.54 36.64
N CYS A 187 19.28 4.56 37.07
CA CYS A 187 18.89 4.91 38.45
C CYS A 187 19.16 3.81 39.50
N PHE A 188 19.68 2.64 39.10
CA PHE A 188 20.11 1.56 40.01
C PHE A 188 21.64 1.52 40.21
N ILE A 189 22.35 2.62 39.88
CA ILE A 189 23.76 2.88 40.19
C ILE A 189 23.81 4.10 41.12
#